data_AF-A0A9D5WCK8-F1
#
_entry.id   AF-A0A9D5WCK8-F1
#
_cell.length_a   1.000
_cell.length_b   1.000
_cell.length_c   1.000
_cell.angle_alpha   90.00
_cell.angle_beta   90.00
_cell.angle_gamma   90.00
#
_symmetry.space_group_name_H-M   'P 1'
#
loop_
_entity.id
_entity.type
_entity.pdbx_description
1 polymer ?
#
loop_
_entity_poly.entity_id
_entity_poly.type
_entity_poly.pdbx_seq_one_letter_code
_entity_poly.pdbx_strand_id
1 'polypeptide(L)'
;MKRSLIILCALVYVACAPTVSAEGPTMTLLTERQLNLVRSNCATTKTVLERIRANDALVRINLGREYDAISTKLMAPMNSRIALNKLNGIDLTKTTVDFDHQIGQFRSSYQRYEQIMSHIAQTDCQDKPADFYMDIERARYYRGDVRKAVVELEKLIKQYSSQIDKLDLSKMGLSSQGGSND
;
A
#
# COMPACT_ATOMS: atom_id res chain seq x y z
N MET A 1 -1.88 29.58 -36.81
CA MET A 1 -1.21 28.25 -36.91
C MET A 1 -0.59 27.79 -35.59
N LYS A 2 0.29 28.56 -34.92
CA LYS A 2 0.86 28.17 -33.61
C LYS A 2 -0.16 27.94 -32.48
N ARG A 3 -1.22 28.76 -32.40
CA ARG A 3 -2.27 28.61 -31.36
C ARG A 3 -3.13 27.36 -31.55
N SER A 4 -3.43 26.98 -32.81
CA SER A 4 -4.19 25.75 -33.12
C SER A 4 -3.39 24.48 -32.82
N LEU A 5 -2.06 24.51 -32.99
CA LEU A 5 -1.17 23.40 -32.65
C LEU A 5 -1.07 23.14 -31.13
N ILE A 6 -1.07 24.21 -30.31
CA ILE A 6 -1.02 24.08 -28.85
C ILE A 6 -2.32 23.45 -28.31
N ILE A 7 -3.48 23.82 -28.87
CA ILE A 7 -4.78 23.27 -28.46
C ILE A 7 -4.88 21.79 -28.84
N LEU A 8 -4.35 21.41 -30.01
CA LEU A 8 -4.35 20.01 -30.46
C LEU A 8 -3.44 19.13 -29.60
N CYS A 9 -2.25 19.62 -29.21
CA CYS A 9 -1.35 18.89 -28.31
C CYS A 9 -1.93 18.72 -26.90
N ALA A 10 -2.68 19.70 -26.39
CA ALA A 10 -3.33 19.60 -25.08
C ALA A 10 -4.45 18.56 -25.07
N LEU A 11 -5.24 18.46 -26.15
CA LEU A 11 -6.31 17.46 -26.28
C LEU A 11 -5.76 16.02 -26.40
N VAL A 12 -4.63 15.84 -27.09
CA VAL A 12 -3.96 14.53 -27.19
C VAL A 12 -3.39 14.09 -25.84
N TYR A 13 -2.92 15.03 -25.00
CA TYR A 13 -2.39 14.70 -23.68
C TYR A 13 -3.48 14.19 -22.70
N VAL A 14 -4.70 14.76 -22.78
CA VAL A 14 -5.84 14.31 -21.96
C VAL A 14 -6.33 12.92 -22.38
N ALA A 15 -6.24 12.56 -23.67
CA ALA A 15 -6.66 11.24 -24.16
C ALA A 15 -5.69 10.10 -23.82
N CYS A 16 -4.42 10.42 -23.50
CA CYS A 16 -3.39 9.43 -23.14
C CYS A 16 -3.12 9.35 -21.63
N ALA A 17 -3.87 10.06 -20.80
CA ALA A 17 -3.78 9.87 -19.36
C ALA A 17 -4.24 8.43 -19.02
N PRO A 18 -3.45 7.64 -18.27
CA PRO A 18 -3.90 6.34 -17.81
C PRO A 18 -5.17 6.54 -16.99
N THR A 19 -6.23 5.82 -17.34
CA THR A 19 -7.44 5.76 -16.53
C THR A 19 -7.08 5.10 -15.22
N VAL A 20 -6.88 5.91 -14.18
CA VAL A 20 -6.85 5.42 -12.81
C VAL A 20 -8.28 5.03 -12.48
N SER A 21 -8.64 3.77 -12.78
CA SER A 21 -9.95 3.24 -12.41
C SER A 21 -9.99 3.09 -10.89
N ALA A 22 -10.85 3.89 -10.26
CA ALA A 22 -11.25 3.73 -8.88
C ALA A 22 -12.49 2.82 -8.74
N GLU A 23 -12.84 2.07 -9.80
CA GLU A 23 -14.01 1.20 -9.78
C GLU A 23 -13.77 0.03 -8.83
N GLY A 24 -14.49 0.05 -7.71
CA GLY A 24 -14.58 -1.08 -6.80
C GLY A 24 -15.34 -2.26 -7.44
N PRO A 25 -15.55 -3.35 -6.69
CA PRO A 25 -16.26 -4.51 -7.21
C PRO A 25 -17.63 -4.14 -7.76
N THR A 26 -17.95 -4.62 -8.97
CA THR A 26 -19.24 -4.42 -9.62
C THR A 26 -20.32 -5.24 -8.92
N MET A 27 -21.54 -4.69 -8.89
CA MET A 27 -22.68 -5.34 -8.22
C MET A 27 -22.99 -6.67 -8.92
N THR A 28 -22.84 -7.78 -8.20
CA THR A 28 -23.11 -9.13 -8.72
C THR A 28 -24.53 -9.53 -8.35
N LEU A 29 -25.36 -9.87 -9.34
CA LEU A 29 -26.69 -10.44 -9.11
C LEU A 29 -26.56 -11.89 -8.62
N LEU A 30 -26.96 -12.13 -7.38
CA LEU A 30 -26.97 -13.46 -6.77
C LEU A 30 -28.29 -14.18 -7.05
N THR A 31 -28.21 -15.48 -7.35
CA THR A 31 -29.37 -16.37 -7.44
C THR A 31 -29.93 -16.69 -6.05
N GLU A 32 -31.21 -17.08 -5.95
CA GLU A 32 -31.82 -17.44 -4.67
C GLU A 32 -31.08 -18.60 -3.96
N ARG A 33 -30.54 -19.56 -4.72
CA ARG A 33 -29.72 -20.63 -4.18
C ARG A 33 -28.45 -20.09 -3.52
N GLN A 34 -27.81 -19.09 -4.10
CA GLN A 34 -26.62 -18.45 -3.52
C GLN A 34 -26.98 -17.62 -2.29
N LEU A 35 -28.10 -16.89 -2.32
CA LEU A 35 -28.59 -16.16 -1.14
C LEU A 35 -28.87 -17.10 0.04
N ASN A 36 -29.48 -18.26 -0.21
CA ASN A 36 -29.70 -19.27 0.82
C ASN A 36 -28.39 -19.87 1.36
N LEU A 37 -27.35 -19.99 0.52
CA LEU A 37 -26.03 -20.41 0.98
C LEU A 37 -25.38 -19.36 1.89
N VAL A 38 -25.54 -18.06 1.58
CA VAL A 38 -25.05 -16.97 2.44
C VAL A 38 -25.76 -17.00 3.79
N ARG A 39 -27.09 -17.12 3.80
CA ARG A 39 -27.90 -17.21 5.02
C ARG A 39 -27.47 -18.40 5.90
N SER A 40 -27.34 -19.59 5.29
CA SER A 40 -27.00 -20.81 6.03
C SER A 40 -25.60 -20.79 6.64
N ASN A 41 -24.67 -20.03 6.05
CA ASN A 41 -23.28 -19.93 6.53
C ASN A 41 -23.00 -18.65 7.32
N CYS A 42 -24.01 -17.84 7.61
CA CYS A 42 -23.77 -16.50 8.13
C CYS A 42 -22.94 -16.49 9.41
N ALA A 43 -23.39 -17.19 10.46
CA ALA A 43 -22.73 -17.14 11.77
C ALA A 43 -21.25 -17.57 11.66
N THR A 44 -21.01 -18.68 10.97
CA THR A 44 -19.67 -19.20 10.67
C THR A 44 -18.83 -18.18 9.90
N THR A 45 -19.39 -17.55 8.88
CA THR A 45 -18.69 -16.55 8.05
C THR A 45 -18.31 -15.32 8.88
N LYS A 46 -19.22 -14.81 9.73
CA LYS A 46 -18.93 -13.69 10.63
C LYS A 46 -17.81 -14.01 11.60
N THR A 47 -17.84 -15.19 12.24
CA THR A 47 -16.74 -15.64 13.12
C THR A 47 -15.40 -15.73 12.40
N VAL A 48 -15.38 -16.23 11.16
CA VAL A 48 -14.14 -16.29 10.36
C VAL A 48 -13.63 -14.90 10.02
N LEU A 49 -14.52 -13.98 9.60
CA LEU A 49 -14.15 -12.61 9.26
C LEU A 49 -13.62 -11.83 10.48
N GLU A 50 -14.19 -12.03 11.66
CA GLU A 50 -13.69 -11.44 12.92
C GLU A 50 -12.27 -11.91 13.24
N ARG A 51 -12.00 -13.21 13.09
CA ARG A 51 -10.65 -13.76 13.27
C ARG A 51 -9.65 -13.18 12.27
N ILE A 52 -10.04 -13.05 11.00
CA ILE A 52 -9.19 -12.43 9.97
C ILE A 52 -8.88 -10.98 10.36
N ARG A 53 -9.91 -10.20 10.71
CA ARG A 53 -9.77 -8.81 11.11
C ARG A 53 -8.82 -8.63 12.30
N ALA A 54 -8.98 -9.44 13.34
CA ALA A 54 -8.14 -9.37 14.53
C ALA A 54 -6.66 -9.65 14.22
N ASN A 55 -6.39 -10.65 13.37
CA ASN A 55 -5.04 -10.96 12.93
C ASN A 55 -4.44 -9.84 12.08
N ASP A 56 -5.20 -9.32 11.11
CA ASP A 56 -4.76 -8.25 10.21
C ASP A 56 -4.46 -6.95 11.00
N ALA A 57 -5.20 -6.66 12.08
CA ALA A 57 -4.96 -5.50 12.95
C ALA A 57 -3.59 -5.53 13.63
N LEU A 58 -3.20 -6.68 14.18
CA LEU A 58 -1.87 -6.85 14.81
C LEU A 58 -0.76 -6.69 13.78
N VAL A 59 -0.90 -7.34 12.62
CA VAL A 59 0.09 -7.27 11.53
C VAL A 59 0.26 -5.84 11.04
N ARG A 60 -0.83 -5.08 10.85
CA ARG A 60 -0.79 -3.69 10.42
C ARG A 60 -0.05 -2.78 11.40
N ILE A 61 -0.26 -2.93 12.70
CA ILE A 61 0.42 -2.13 13.73
C ILE A 61 1.93 -2.40 13.70
N ASN A 62 2.33 -3.66 13.53
CA ASN A 62 3.75 -4.03 13.44
C ASN A 62 4.40 -3.45 12.19
N LEU A 63 3.82 -3.69 11.01
CA LEU A 63 4.34 -3.16 9.75
C LEU A 63 4.39 -1.64 9.73
N GLY A 64 3.35 -0.97 10.24
CA GLY A 64 3.33 0.50 10.31
C GLY A 64 4.50 1.06 11.12
N ARG A 65 4.78 0.46 12.29
CA ARG A 65 5.92 0.84 13.14
C ARG A 65 7.26 0.57 12.47
N GLU A 66 7.39 -0.54 11.76
CA GLU A 66 8.60 -0.88 11.01
C GLU A 66 8.86 0.13 9.89
N TYR A 67 7.85 0.46 9.07
CA TYR A 67 8.01 1.44 8.00
C TYR A 67 8.33 2.84 8.53
N ASP A 68 7.69 3.27 9.62
CA ASP A 68 8.02 4.52 10.29
C ASP A 68 9.48 4.54 10.79
N ALA A 69 9.94 3.43 11.36
CA ALA A 69 11.33 3.30 11.79
C ALA A 69 12.31 3.33 10.61
N ILE A 70 12.00 2.65 9.49
CA ILE A 70 12.82 2.69 8.28
C ILE A 70 12.95 4.12 7.76
N SER A 71 11.83 4.85 7.63
CA SER A 71 11.84 6.24 7.18
C SER A 71 12.64 7.14 8.13
N THR A 72 12.23 7.18 9.40
CA THR A 72 12.70 8.21 10.35
C THR A 72 14.04 7.90 10.98
N LYS A 73 14.39 6.62 11.14
CA LYS A 73 15.61 6.18 11.83
C LYS A 73 16.70 5.66 10.90
N LEU A 74 16.36 5.30 9.66
CA LEU A 74 17.34 4.79 8.69
C LEU A 74 17.50 5.74 7.50
N MET A 75 16.46 5.94 6.69
CA MET A 75 16.55 6.72 5.45
C MET A 75 16.88 8.19 5.70
N ALA A 76 16.14 8.87 6.60
CA ALA A 76 16.37 10.29 6.86
C ALA A 76 17.77 10.61 7.44
N PRO A 77 18.27 9.87 8.46
CA PRO A 77 19.63 10.07 8.95
C PRO A 77 20.70 9.73 7.90
N MET A 78 20.50 8.69 7.10
CA MET A 78 21.44 8.32 6.04
C MET A 78 21.53 9.41 4.96
N ASN A 79 20.39 9.91 4.48
CA ASN A 79 20.35 11.03 3.53
C ASN A 79 21.06 12.28 4.09
N SER A 80 20.89 12.56 5.38
CA SER A 80 21.58 13.67 6.05
C SER A 80 23.09 13.49 6.05
N ARG A 81 23.59 12.28 6.35
CA ARG A 81 25.04 11.99 6.29
C ARG A 81 25.60 12.11 4.88
N ILE A 82 24.87 11.65 3.86
CA ILE A 82 25.25 11.77 2.46
C ILE A 82 25.38 13.24 2.06
N ALA A 83 24.40 14.07 2.44
CA ALA A 83 24.44 15.51 2.20
C ALA A 83 25.61 16.20 2.91
N LEU A 84 25.87 15.87 4.20
CA LEU A 84 26.98 16.42 4.98
C LEU A 84 28.36 16.08 4.36
N ASN A 85 28.49 14.90 3.76
CA ASN A 85 29.70 14.48 3.05
C ASN A 85 29.75 14.94 1.59
N LYS A 86 28.83 15.81 1.16
CA LYS A 86 28.75 16.39 -0.19
C LYS A 86 28.64 15.32 -1.30
N LEU A 87 28.05 14.17 -0.98
CA LEU A 87 27.76 13.13 -1.95
C LEU A 87 26.42 13.42 -2.65
N ASN A 88 26.28 13.00 -3.91
CA ASN A 88 25.03 13.16 -4.63
C ASN A 88 23.98 12.15 -4.12
N GLY A 89 23.06 12.62 -3.29
CA GLY A 89 21.97 11.83 -2.69
C GLY A 89 20.59 12.12 -3.26
N ILE A 90 20.47 12.73 -4.44
CA ILE A 90 19.18 13.18 -5.00
C ILE A 90 18.20 12.01 -5.16
N ASP A 91 18.65 10.90 -5.76
CA ASP A 91 17.79 9.73 -6.01
C ASP A 91 17.34 9.05 -4.72
N LEU A 92 18.24 8.98 -3.71
CA LEU A 92 17.92 8.45 -2.39
C LEU A 92 16.87 9.31 -1.67
N THR A 93 17.03 10.63 -1.74
CA THR A 93 16.09 11.59 -1.15
C THR A 93 14.72 11.44 -1.80
N LYS A 94 14.68 11.34 -3.14
CA LYS A 94 13.44 11.09 -3.88
C LYS A 94 12.78 9.78 -3.44
N THR A 95 13.52 8.68 -3.39
CA THR A 95 12.97 7.39 -2.97
C THR A 95 12.47 7.43 -1.52
N THR A 96 13.10 8.21 -0.64
CA THR A 96 12.61 8.42 0.74
C THR A 96 11.26 9.15 0.75
N VAL A 97 11.11 10.21 -0.05
CA VAL A 97 9.82 10.93 -0.18
C VAL A 97 8.73 10.02 -0.75
N ASP A 98 9.05 9.24 -1.78
CA ASP A 98 8.12 8.27 -2.37
C ASP A 98 7.71 7.20 -1.33
N PHE A 99 8.66 6.74 -0.51
CA PHE A 99 8.42 5.81 0.59
C PHE A 99 7.49 6.40 1.66
N ASP A 100 7.73 7.63 2.10
CA ASP A 100 6.88 8.32 3.08
C ASP A 100 5.46 8.53 2.56
N HIS A 101 5.31 8.91 1.29
CA HIS A 101 4.01 8.99 0.64
C HIS A 101 3.31 7.64 0.65
N GLN A 102 4.04 6.57 0.33
CA GLN A 102 3.50 5.23 0.26
C GLN A 102 3.11 4.66 1.64
N ILE A 103 3.77 5.07 2.74
CA ILE A 103 3.32 4.78 4.11
C ILE A 103 1.93 5.40 4.33
N GLY A 104 1.70 6.61 3.84
CA GLY A 104 0.39 7.26 3.84
C GLY A 104 -0.67 6.44 3.09
N GLN A 105 -0.33 5.94 1.91
CA GLN A 105 -1.21 5.09 1.10
C GLN A 105 -1.52 3.77 1.81
N PHE A 106 -0.54 3.11 2.42
CA PHE A 106 -0.74 1.91 3.23
C PHE A 106 -1.73 2.15 4.37
N ARG A 107 -1.57 3.25 5.13
CA ARG A 107 -2.47 3.62 6.24
C ARG A 107 -3.89 3.87 5.75
N SER A 108 -4.05 4.63 4.66
CA SER A 108 -5.35 4.97 4.06
C SER A 108 -6.07 3.74 3.50
N SER A 109 -5.36 2.89 2.76
CA SER A 109 -5.91 1.63 2.24
C SER A 109 -6.36 0.70 3.35
N TYR A 110 -5.57 0.60 4.44
CA TYR A 110 -5.97 -0.22 5.57
C TYR A 110 -7.17 0.36 6.33
N GLN A 111 -7.25 1.69 6.47
CA GLN A 111 -8.43 2.33 7.08
C GLN A 111 -9.70 2.02 6.30
N ARG A 112 -9.66 2.07 4.95
CA ARG A 112 -10.81 1.69 4.10
C ARG A 112 -11.20 0.22 4.27
N TYR A 113 -10.21 -0.68 4.32
CA TYR A 113 -10.43 -2.09 4.62
C TYR A 113 -11.08 -2.31 6.00
N GLU A 114 -10.60 -1.65 7.05
CA GLU A 114 -11.18 -1.78 8.40
C GLU A 114 -12.58 -1.20 8.51
N GLN A 115 -12.88 -0.12 7.80
CA GLN A 115 -14.21 0.47 7.76
C GLN A 115 -15.22 -0.53 7.19
N ILE A 116 -14.90 -1.19 6.06
CA ILE A 116 -15.81 -2.19 5.50
C ILE A 116 -15.89 -3.46 6.37
N MET A 117 -14.79 -3.91 6.97
CA MET A 117 -14.81 -5.05 7.91
C MET A 117 -15.67 -4.76 9.15
N SER A 118 -15.65 -3.52 9.64
CA SER A 118 -16.51 -3.07 10.74
C SER A 118 -17.99 -3.05 10.32
N HIS A 119 -18.28 -2.60 9.10
CA HIS A 119 -19.62 -2.61 8.55
C HIS A 119 -20.16 -4.05 8.42
N ILE A 120 -19.39 -4.97 7.85
CA ILE A 120 -19.79 -6.39 7.69
C ILE A 120 -20.15 -7.03 9.05
N ALA A 121 -19.42 -6.70 10.12
CA ALA A 121 -19.71 -7.22 11.45
C ALA A 121 -21.12 -6.81 11.94
N GLN A 122 -21.58 -5.61 11.54
CA GLN A 122 -22.90 -5.07 11.90
C GLN A 122 -24.01 -5.49 10.94
N THR A 123 -23.68 -5.87 9.70
CA THR A 123 -24.66 -6.30 8.70
C THR A 123 -25.41 -7.55 9.16
N ASP A 124 -26.74 -7.49 9.09
CA ASP A 124 -27.61 -8.66 9.20
C ASP A 124 -27.62 -9.43 7.88
N CYS A 125 -26.90 -10.53 7.87
CA CYS A 125 -26.75 -11.47 6.76
C CYS A 125 -27.99 -12.34 6.49
N GLN A 126 -28.95 -12.45 7.43
CA GLN A 126 -30.17 -13.22 7.24
C GLN A 126 -31.17 -12.39 6.43
N ASP A 127 -31.32 -11.13 6.85
CA ASP A 127 -32.22 -10.16 6.24
C ASP A 127 -31.63 -9.54 4.97
N LYS A 128 -30.31 -9.35 4.93
CA LYS A 128 -29.59 -8.70 3.81
C LYS A 128 -28.42 -9.55 3.28
N PRO A 129 -28.67 -10.78 2.80
CA PRO A 129 -27.61 -11.69 2.33
C PRO A 129 -26.86 -11.15 1.11
N ALA A 130 -27.54 -10.42 0.22
CA ALA A 130 -26.91 -9.81 -0.95
C ALA A 130 -25.92 -8.71 -0.55
N ASP A 131 -26.32 -7.79 0.33
CA ASP A 131 -25.45 -6.72 0.82
C ASP A 131 -24.27 -7.28 1.61
N PHE A 132 -24.51 -8.25 2.49
CA PHE A 132 -23.46 -8.93 3.25
C PHE A 132 -22.41 -9.56 2.33
N TYR A 133 -22.84 -10.25 1.28
CA TYR A 133 -21.92 -10.81 0.29
C TYR A 133 -21.15 -9.72 -0.47
N MET A 134 -21.84 -8.68 -0.94
CA MET A 134 -21.20 -7.58 -1.68
C MET A 134 -20.18 -6.83 -0.83
N ASP A 135 -20.44 -6.66 0.46
CA ASP A 135 -19.48 -6.07 1.38
C ASP A 135 -18.24 -6.94 1.59
N ILE A 136 -18.39 -8.27 1.64
CA ILE A 136 -17.25 -9.21 1.67
C ILE A 136 -16.39 -9.04 0.41
N GLU A 137 -16.99 -8.93 -0.77
CA GLU A 137 -16.25 -8.71 -2.01
C GLU A 137 -15.51 -7.36 -2.00
N ARG A 138 -16.14 -6.31 -1.44
CA ARG A 138 -15.49 -5.02 -1.22
C ARG A 138 -14.34 -5.12 -0.21
N ALA A 139 -14.48 -5.91 0.84
CA ALA A 139 -13.40 -6.17 1.80
C ALA A 139 -12.22 -6.90 1.14
N ARG A 140 -12.47 -7.90 0.27
CA ARG A 140 -11.41 -8.55 -0.52
C ARG A 140 -10.68 -7.54 -1.40
N TYR A 141 -11.43 -6.68 -2.09
CA TYR A 141 -10.87 -5.63 -2.94
C TYR A 141 -9.97 -4.67 -2.15
N TYR A 142 -10.45 -4.10 -1.04
CA TYR A 142 -9.64 -3.19 -0.22
C TYR A 142 -8.45 -3.89 0.45
N ARG A 143 -8.57 -5.16 0.84
CA ARG A 143 -7.43 -5.95 1.32
C ARG A 143 -6.38 -6.14 0.23
N GLY A 144 -6.81 -6.25 -1.03
CA GLY A 144 -5.93 -6.22 -2.21
C GLY A 144 -5.17 -4.89 -2.32
N ASP A 145 -5.81 -3.75 -2.07
CA ASP A 145 -5.15 -2.45 -2.07
C ASP A 145 -4.13 -2.29 -0.93
N VAL A 146 -4.40 -2.85 0.24
CA VAL A 146 -3.41 -2.94 1.33
C VAL A 146 -2.18 -3.73 0.87
N ARG A 147 -2.39 -4.89 0.22
CA ARG A 147 -1.30 -5.71 -0.31
C ARG A 147 -0.48 -4.96 -1.37
N LYS A 148 -1.13 -4.28 -2.32
CA LYS A 148 -0.44 -3.45 -3.33
C LYS A 148 0.44 -2.40 -2.64
N ALA A 149 -0.08 -1.78 -1.59
CA ALA A 149 0.67 -0.76 -0.87
C ALA A 149 1.94 -1.32 -0.21
N VAL A 150 1.84 -2.50 0.42
CA VAL A 150 2.98 -3.22 1.01
C VAL A 150 4.02 -3.62 -0.03
N VAL A 151 3.60 -4.13 -1.19
CA VAL A 151 4.51 -4.51 -2.28
C VAL A 151 5.30 -3.30 -2.80
N GLU A 152 4.66 -2.15 -2.93
CA GLU A 152 5.36 -0.92 -3.36
C GLU A 152 6.33 -0.41 -2.29
N LEU A 153 5.99 -0.52 -1.00
CA LEU A 153 6.92 -0.21 0.10
C LEU A 153 8.17 -1.11 0.05
N GLU A 154 7.99 -2.41 -0.16
CA GLU A 154 9.11 -3.35 -0.30
C GLU A 154 10.00 -2.99 -1.51
N LYS A 155 9.38 -2.63 -2.63
CA LYS A 155 10.10 -2.19 -3.83
C LYS A 155 10.91 -0.92 -3.56
N LEU A 156 10.34 0.06 -2.87
CA LEU A 156 11.03 1.31 -2.52
C LEU A 156 12.19 1.07 -1.55
N ILE A 157 12.05 0.16 -0.59
CA ILE A 157 13.16 -0.28 0.29
C ILE A 157 14.30 -0.89 -0.53
N LYS A 158 13.99 -1.82 -1.45
CA LYS A 158 15.00 -2.44 -2.33
C LYS A 158 15.66 -1.42 -3.25
N GLN A 159 14.89 -0.48 -3.78
CA GLN A 159 15.40 0.60 -4.61
C GLN A 159 16.38 1.49 -3.83
N TYR A 160 16.01 1.89 -2.61
CA TYR A 160 16.87 2.69 -1.75
C TYR A 160 18.17 1.96 -1.41
N SER A 161 18.09 0.67 -1.06
CA SER A 161 19.28 -0.17 -0.82
C SER A 161 20.20 -0.21 -2.04
N SER A 162 19.65 -0.46 -3.24
CA SER A 162 20.45 -0.52 -4.46
C SER A 162 21.08 0.84 -4.84
N GLN A 163 20.42 1.95 -4.49
CA GLN A 163 20.98 3.29 -4.67
C GLN A 163 22.15 3.53 -3.71
N ILE A 164 22.07 3.04 -2.45
CA ILE A 164 23.19 3.08 -1.50
C ILE A 164 24.38 2.27 -2.02
N ASP A 165 24.15 1.05 -2.53
CA ASP A 165 25.23 0.18 -3.00
C ASP A 165 26.03 0.80 -4.17
N LYS A 166 25.41 1.70 -4.92
CA LYS A 166 26.02 2.43 -6.04
C LYS A 166 26.77 3.68 -5.60
N LEU A 167 26.57 4.15 -4.36
CA LEU A 167 27.28 5.29 -3.82
C LEU A 167 28.69 4.89 -3.40
N ASP A 168 29.67 5.71 -3.77
CA ASP A 168 31.02 5.59 -3.24
C ASP A 168 31.06 6.09 -1.79
N LEU A 169 30.79 5.17 -0.86
CA LEU A 169 30.76 5.44 0.59
C LEU A 169 32.16 5.56 1.21
N SER A 170 33.25 5.36 0.45
CA SER A 170 34.63 5.47 0.96
C SER A 170 34.92 6.84 1.59
N LYS A 171 34.23 7.87 1.10
CA LYS A 171 34.32 9.26 1.59
C LYS A 171 33.56 9.52 2.89
N MET A 172 32.75 8.57 3.36
CA MET A 172 31.97 8.70 4.61
C MET A 172 32.71 8.16 5.84
N GLY A 173 33.97 7.75 5.72
CA GLY A 173 34.78 7.26 6.85
C GLY A 173 34.33 5.91 7.42
N LEU A 174 33.47 5.18 6.70
CA LEU A 174 33.08 3.81 7.02
C LEU A 174 34.27 2.89 6.66
N SER A 175 35.20 2.75 7.59
CA SER A 175 36.26 1.75 7.48
C SER A 175 35.65 0.36 7.56
N SER A 176 35.90 -0.46 6.53
CA SER A 176 35.72 -1.91 6.60
C SER A 176 36.68 -2.44 7.66
N GLN A 177 36.20 -2.60 8.89
CA GLN A 177 36.81 -3.50 9.87
C GLN A 177 36.06 -4.83 9.84
N GLY A 178 36.24 -5.55 8.73
CA GLY A 178 36.13 -7.00 8.72
C GLY A 178 37.46 -7.57 9.19
N GLY A 179 37.65 -7.67 10.51
CA GLY A 179 38.79 -8.37 11.09
C GLY A 179 38.67 -9.86 10.77
N SER A 180 39.53 -10.34 9.87
CA SER A 180 39.84 -11.76 9.75
C SER A 180 40.76 -12.10 10.92
N ASN A 181 40.24 -12.83 11.90
CA ASN A 181 41.08 -13.61 12.79
C ASN A 181 41.47 -14.88 12.02
N ASP A 182 42.72 -14.94 11.59
CA ASP A 182 43.53 -16.17 11.45
C ASP A 182 45.00 -15.80 11.67
#